data_AF-A0AAE9I687-F1
#
_entry.id   AF-A0AAE9I687-F1
#
_cell.length_a   1.000
_cell.length_b   1.000
_cell.length_c   1.000
_cell.angle_alpha   90.00
_cell.angle_beta   90.00
_cell.angle_gamma   90.00
#
_symmetry.space_group_name_H-M   'P 1'
#
loop_
_entity.id
_entity.type
_entity.pdbx_description
1 polymer ?
#
loop_
_entity_poly.entity_id
_entity_poly.type
_entity_poly.pdbx_seq_one_letter_code
_entity_poly.pdbx_strand_id
1 'polypeptide(L)' 'MTEEETRAVAREIRHLYYFIRTLRRGVNDAPRRRYYRKIAAQKKRLHEAGISTREVLDLLMCCRSGRCCFRVRRREK' A
#
# COMPACT_ATOMS: atom_id res chain seq x y z
N MET A 1 3.02 -11.87 13.36
CA MET A 1 3.58 -10.58 12.91
C MET A 1 3.59 -9.64 14.08
N THR A 2 4.65 -8.87 14.26
CA THR A 2 4.68 -7.79 15.26
C THR A 2 3.90 -6.57 14.75
N GLU A 3 3.59 -5.65 15.66
CA GLU A 3 2.95 -4.39 15.30
C GLU A 3 3.84 -3.54 14.36
N GLU A 4 5.16 -3.60 14.55
CA GLU A 4 6.14 -2.90 13.71
C GLU A 4 6.17 -3.46 12.28
N GLU A 5 6.17 -4.79 12.13
CA GLU A 5 6.08 -5.46 10.84
C GLU A 5 4.78 -5.09 10.11
N THR A 6 3.67 -5.07 10.84
CA THR A 6 2.36 -4.67 10.32
C THR A 6 2.41 -3.23 9.78
N ARG A 7 2.98 -2.31 10.56
CA ARG A 7 3.17 -0.91 10.17
C ARG A 7 4.11 -0.77 8.96
N ALA A 8 5.14 -1.61 8.87
CA ALA A 8 6.07 -1.64 7.74
C ALA A 8 5.40 -2.13 6.45
N VAL A 9 4.66 -3.24 6.50
CA VAL A 9 3.89 -3.75 5.36
C VAL A 9 2.82 -2.74 4.93
N ALA A 10 2.11 -2.13 5.88
CA ALA A 10 1.15 -1.07 5.58
C ALA A 10 1.84 0.11 4.89
N ARG A 11 3.03 0.53 5.35
CA ARG A 11 3.83 1.58 4.71
C ARG A 11 4.20 1.24 3.27
N GLU A 12 4.59 -0.01 3.00
CA GLU A 12 4.89 -0.49 1.64
C GLU A 12 3.66 -0.45 0.74
N ILE A 13 2.51 -0.95 1.21
CA ILE A 13 1.24 -0.90 0.46
C ILE A 13 0.87 0.54 0.11
N ARG A 14 1.01 1.48 1.07
CA ARG A 14 0.74 2.90 0.82
C ARG A 14 1.65 3.49 -0.26
N HIS A 15 2.93 3.12 -0.27
CA HIS A 15 3.88 3.54 -1.29
C HIS A 15 3.50 2.99 -2.69
N LEU A 16 3.08 1.73 -2.77
CA LEU A 16 2.60 1.13 -4.03
C LEU A 16 1.35 1.84 -4.57
N TYR A 17 0.41 2.20 -3.69
CA TYR A 17 -0.75 3.00 -4.09
C TYR A 17 -0.37 4.39 -4.59
N TYR A 18 0.64 5.04 -3.99
CA TYR A 18 1.17 6.30 -4.48
C TYR A 18 1.71 6.17 -5.91
N PHE A 19 2.55 5.16 -6.18
CA PHE A 19 3.04 4.90 -7.55
C PHE A 19 1.89 4.66 -8.54
N ILE A 20 0.87 3.88 -8.16
CA ILE A 20 -0.29 3.66 -9.05
C ILE A 20 -1.00 4.98 -9.40
N ARG A 21 -1.03 5.96 -8.48
CA ARG A 21 -1.62 7.29 -8.72
C ARG A 21 -0.76 8.16 -9.63
N THR A 22 0.56 8.02 -9.62
CA THR A 22 1.45 8.79 -10.50
C THR A 22 1.51 8.24 -11.92
N LEU A 23 1.09 6.98 -12.12
CA LEU A 23 1.06 6.36 -13.44
C LEU A 23 -0.13 6.81 -14.29
N ARG A 24 0.11 7.07 -15.58
CA ARG A 24 -0.93 7.46 -16.53
C ARG A 24 -1.74 6.23 -16.97
N ARG A 25 -3.07 6.32 -16.88
CA ARG A 25 -3.99 5.29 -17.38
C ARG A 25 -3.84 5.14 -18.91
N GLY A 26 -3.91 3.92 -19.42
CA GLY A 26 -3.77 3.61 -20.86
C GLY A 26 -2.33 3.55 -21.37
N VAL A 27 -1.37 4.19 -20.69
CA VAL A 27 0.06 4.15 -21.04
C VAL A 27 0.81 3.15 -20.16
N ASN A 28 0.53 3.17 -18.85
CA ASN A 28 1.30 2.38 -17.87
C ASN A 28 0.49 1.23 -17.27
N ASP A 29 -0.41 0.61 -18.03
CA ASP A 29 -1.29 -0.42 -17.48
C ASP A 29 -0.55 -1.70 -17.09
N ALA A 30 0.51 -2.08 -17.81
CA ALA A 30 1.36 -3.20 -17.40
C ALA A 30 2.06 -2.96 -16.04
N PRO A 31 2.76 -1.83 -15.83
CA PRO A 31 3.25 -1.44 -14.50
C PRO A 31 2.15 -1.37 -13.43
N ARG A 32 0.98 -0.78 -13.73
CA ARG A 32 -0.16 -0.74 -12.79
C ARG A 32 -0.58 -2.13 -12.36
N ARG A 33 -0.75 -3.07 -13.30
CA ARG A 33 -1.09 -4.48 -13.00
C ARG A 33 -0.03 -5.13 -12.10
N ARG A 34 1.27 -4.88 -12.34
CA ARG A 34 2.34 -5.39 -11.47
C ARG A 34 2.22 -4.84 -10.04
N TYR A 35 1.96 -3.55 -9.88
CA TYR A 35 1.78 -2.96 -8.54
C TYR A 35 0.53 -3.47 -7.82
N TYR A 36 -0.59 -3.65 -8.53
CA TYR A 36 -1.78 -4.28 -7.94
C TYR A 36 -1.53 -5.71 -7.47
N ARG A 37 -0.76 -6.51 -8.23
CA ARG A 37 -0.35 -7.86 -7.80
C ARG A 37 0.50 -7.83 -6.53
N LYS A 38 1.46 -6.89 -6.44
CA LYS A 38 2.25 -6.69 -5.21
C LYS A 38 1.38 -6.32 -4.01
N ILE A 39 0.45 -5.39 -4.19
CA ILE A 39 -0.50 -5.02 -3.13
C ILE A 39 -1.35 -6.22 -2.69
N ALA A 40 -1.83 -7.04 -3.63
CA ALA A 40 -2.61 -8.23 -3.31
C ALA A 40 -1.79 -9.24 -2.48
N ALA A 41 -0.54 -9.47 -2.84
CA ALA A 41 0.36 -10.34 -2.07
C ALA A 41 0.60 -9.80 -0.64
N GLN A 42 0.86 -8.50 -0.49
CA GLN A 42 1.06 -7.90 0.84
C GLN A 42 -0.21 -7.95 1.71
N LYS A 43 -1.39 -7.73 1.12
CA LYS A 43 -2.67 -7.88 1.83
C LYS A 43 -2.92 -9.32 2.25
N LYS A 44 -2.62 -10.29 1.38
CA LYS A 44 -2.71 -11.72 1.71
C LYS A 44 -1.83 -12.05 2.92
N ARG A 45 -0.59 -11.56 2.96
CA ARG A 45 0.31 -11.73 4.13
C ARG A 45 -0.26 -11.16 5.42
N LEU A 46 -0.91 -9.99 5.37
CA LEU A 46 -1.59 -9.39 6.53
C LEU A 46 -2.73 -10.28 7.03
N HIS A 47 -3.54 -10.81 6.10
CA HIS A 47 -4.65 -11.71 6.45
C HIS A 47 -4.17 -13.06 7.00
N GLU A 48 -3.13 -13.66 6.41
CA GLU A 48 -2.55 -14.91 6.89
C GLU A 48 -1.93 -14.76 8.29
N ALA A 49 -1.49 -13.55 8.65
CA ALA A 49 -1.03 -13.24 10.00
C ALA A 49 -2.16 -12.97 11.00
N GLY A 50 -3.42 -13.15 10.62
CA GLY A 50 -4.58 -12.98 11.49
C GLY A 50 -5.11 -11.55 11.59
N ILE A 51 -4.60 -10.61 10.79
CA ILE A 51 -5.09 -9.23 10.80
C ILE A 51 -6.42 -9.16 10.07
N SER A 52 -7.42 -8.59 10.73
CA SER A 52 -8.75 -8.49 10.17
C SER A 52 -8.79 -7.53 8.98
N THR A 53 -9.75 -7.75 8.07
CA THR A 53 -9.98 -6.83 6.94
C THR A 53 -10.23 -5.40 7.41
N ARG A 54 -10.88 -5.21 8.56
CA ARG A 54 -11.17 -3.88 9.09
C ARG A 54 -9.90 -3.15 9.52
N GLU A 55 -9.01 -3.82 10.26
CA GLU A 55 -7.71 -3.24 10.64
C GLU A 55 -6.84 -2.91 9.43
N VAL A 56 -6.80 -3.79 8.42
CA VAL A 56 -6.08 -3.51 7.17
C VAL A 56 -6.66 -2.27 6.47
N LEU A 57 -7.98 -2.10 6.47
CA LEU A 57 -8.62 -0.93 5.88
C LEU A 57 -8.31 0.34 6.68
N ASP A 58 -8.32 0.28 8.02
CA ASP A 58 -7.99 1.39 8.90
C ASP A 58 -6.55 1.88 8.67
N LEU A 59 -5.60 0.96 8.54
CA LEU A 59 -4.19 1.26 8.20
C LEU A 59 -4.05 1.95 6.82
N LEU A 60 -4.97 1.68 5.90
CA LEU A 60 -4.97 2.16 4.51
C LEU A 60 -5.96 3.30 4.24
N MET A 61 -6.66 3.79 5.27
CA MET A 61 -7.70 4.84 5.16
C MET A 61 -7.23 6.04 4.33
N CYS A 62 -6.04 6.56 4.61
CA CYS A 62 -5.48 7.70 3.88
C CYS A 62 -5.24 7.44 2.37
N CYS A 63 -4.93 6.20 1.98
CA CYS A 63 -4.72 5.84 0.58
C CYS A 63 -6.03 5.60 -0.16
N ARG A 64 -7.13 5.30 0.54
CA ARG A 64 -8.46 5.15 -0.06
C ARG A 64 -9.20 6.47 -0.17
N SER A 65 -9.01 7.40 0.77
CA SER A 65 -9.73 8.67 0.85
C SER A 65 -9.32 9.75 -0.17
N GLY A 66 -8.49 9.42 -1.16
CA GLY A 66 -7.95 10.39 -2.14
C GLY A 66 -6.89 11.34 -1.56
N ARG A 67 -7.02 11.74 -0.28
CA ARG A 67 -6.14 12.65 0.47
C ARG A 67 -5.03 11.89 1.19
N CYS A 68 -4.19 11.20 0.43
CA CYS A 68 -3.09 10.46 1.02
C CYS A 68 -2.04 11.43 1.56
N CYS A 69 -1.92 11.52 2.89
CA CYS A 69 -0.91 12.32 3.58
C CYS A 69 0.51 11.73 3.47
N PHE A 70 0.72 10.70 2.65
CA PHE A 70 2.04 10.14 2.36
C PHE A 70 2.83 11.10 1.48
N ARG A 71 3.15 12.28 2.01
CA ARG A 71 4.35 13.00 1.62
C ARG A 71 5.48 12.04 1.94
N VAL A 72 6.06 11.46 0.90
CA VAL A 72 7.31 10.71 1.00
C VAL A 72 8.28 11.66 1.67
N ARG A 73 8.48 11.55 3.00
CA ARG A 73 9.69 12.06 3.62
C ARG A 73 10.78 11.30 2.89
N ARG A 74 11.48 11.96 1.96
CA ARG A 74 12.75 11.47 1.43
C ARG A 74 13.51 10.98 2.66
N ARG A 75 13.87 9.69 2.69
CA ARG A 75 14.90 9.25 3.61
C ARG A 75 16.12 10.10 3.27
N GLU A 76 16.42 11.10 4.11
CA GLU A 76 17.72 11.72 4.12
C GLU A 76 18.74 10.60 4.37
N LYS A 77 19.79 10.65 3.55
CA LYS A 77 20.82 9.63 3.39
C LYS A 77 21.83 9.75 4.51
#